data_AF-O85496-F1
#
_entry.id   AF-O85496-F1
#
_cell.length_a   1.000
_cell.length_b   1.000
_cell.length_c   1.000
_cell.angle_alpha   90.00
_cell.angle_beta   90.00
_cell.angle_gamma   90.00
#
_symmetry.space_group_name_H-M   'P 1'
#
loop_
_entity.id
_entity.type
_entity.pdbx_description
1 polymer ?
#
loop_
_entity_poly.entity_id
_entity_poly.type
_entity_poly.pdbx_seq_one_letter_code
_entity_poly.pdbx_strand_id
1 'polypeptide(L)'
;MSKFKVIEIKEDARPRDFEAFQLRLASPEKIKSWSYGEVKKPETINYRTLKPERDGLFCAKIFGPIRDYECLCGKYKKMRFKGVKC
;
A
#
# COMPACT_ATOMS: atom_id res chain seq x y z
N MET A 1 27.40 -18.13 12.39
CA MET A 1 26.11 -18.61 12.95
C MET A 1 25.58 -17.56 13.92
N SER A 2 24.89 -16.54 13.41
CA SER A 2 24.31 -15.47 14.21
C SER A 2 23.04 -15.98 14.91
N LYS A 3 23.02 -15.91 16.24
CA LYS A 3 21.87 -16.26 17.08
C LYS A 3 20.70 -15.33 16.74
N PHE A 4 19.59 -15.89 16.30
CA PHE A 4 18.32 -15.18 16.21
C PHE A 4 17.84 -14.89 17.64
N LYS A 5 17.67 -13.61 17.98
CA LYS A 5 16.97 -13.21 19.21
C LYS A 5 15.47 -13.26 18.96
N VAL A 6 14.76 -13.95 19.85
CA VAL A 6 13.29 -13.97 19.88
C VAL A 6 12.81 -12.57 20.29
N ILE A 7 11.91 -12.00 19.49
CA ILE A 7 11.24 -10.73 19.80
C ILE A 7 10.00 -11.10 20.63
N GLU A 8 9.95 -10.66 21.88
CA GLU A 8 8.75 -10.80 22.72
C GLU A 8 7.68 -9.80 22.26
N ILE A 9 6.52 -10.31 21.84
CA ILE A 9 5.39 -9.52 21.37
C ILE A 9 4.39 -9.39 22.53
N LYS A 10 4.20 -8.17 23.07
CA LYS A 10 3.20 -7.88 24.11
C LYS A 10 1.79 -7.86 23.50
N GLU A 11 0.83 -8.44 24.22
CA GLU A 11 -0.39 -9.06 23.67
C GLU A 11 -1.67 -8.22 23.69
N ASP A 12 -1.59 -6.89 23.76
CA ASP A 12 -2.78 -6.08 24.12
C ASP A 12 -3.75 -5.76 22.96
N ALA A 13 -3.57 -6.33 21.76
CA ALA A 13 -4.44 -6.05 20.60
C ALA A 13 -4.56 -7.19 19.56
N ARG A 14 -4.48 -8.46 19.98
CA ARG A 14 -4.49 -9.60 19.03
C ARG A 14 -5.92 -9.92 18.53
N PRO A 15 -6.16 -10.00 17.21
CA PRO A 15 -7.37 -10.64 16.67
C PRO A 15 -7.46 -12.08 17.19
N ARG A 16 -8.64 -12.52 17.62
CA ARG A 16 -8.86 -13.86 18.22
C ARG A 16 -9.12 -14.94 17.14
N ASP A 17 -8.97 -14.56 15.88
CA ASP A 17 -9.52 -15.26 14.73
C ASP A 17 -8.54 -16.29 14.14
N PHE A 18 -7.37 -16.49 14.75
CA PHE A 18 -6.35 -17.43 14.30
C PHE A 18 -5.66 -18.12 15.49
N GLU A 19 -5.38 -19.42 15.34
CA GLU A 19 -4.81 -20.26 16.40
C GLU A 19 -3.28 -20.14 16.52
N ALA A 20 -2.59 -19.86 15.41
CA ALA A 20 -1.13 -19.80 15.37
C ALA A 20 -0.61 -18.79 14.32
N PHE A 21 0.59 -18.26 14.57
CA PHE A 21 1.29 -17.35 13.66
C PHE A 21 2.65 -17.92 13.28
N GLN A 22 3.05 -17.75 12.01
CA GLN A 22 4.33 -18.23 11.52
C GLN A 22 5.09 -17.13 10.77
N LEU A 23 6.39 -17.00 11.08
CA LEU A 23 7.32 -16.15 10.35
C LEU A 23 8.09 -16.99 9.33
N ARG A 24 8.14 -16.51 8.08
CA ARG A 24 8.94 -17.11 7.01
C ARG A 24 9.56 -15.99 6.16
N LEU A 25 10.69 -16.28 5.52
CA LEU A 25 11.24 -15.40 4.50
C LEU A 25 10.30 -15.35 3.29
N ALA A 26 10.10 -14.16 2.74
CA ALA A 26 9.30 -13.97 1.53
C ALA A 26 10.18 -14.20 0.28
N SER A 27 9.70 -15.00 -0.66
CA SER A 27 10.32 -15.15 -1.98
C SER A 27 10.07 -13.91 -2.84
N PRO A 28 10.88 -13.66 -3.89
CA PRO A 28 10.62 -12.57 -4.83
C PRO A 28 9.22 -12.60 -5.46
N GLU A 29 8.71 -13.79 -5.77
CA GLU A 29 7.35 -14.00 -6.31
C GLU A 29 6.29 -13.58 -5.28
N LYS A 30 6.50 -13.91 -4.01
CA LYS A 30 5.59 -13.53 -2.92
C LYS A 30 5.59 -12.03 -2.68
N ILE A 31 6.74 -11.36 -2.79
CA ILE A 31 6.82 -9.90 -2.69
C ILE A 31 6.05 -9.25 -3.85
N LYS A 32 6.18 -9.80 -5.07
CA LYS A 32 5.44 -9.30 -6.24
C LYS A 32 3.92 -9.51 -6.11
N SER A 33 3.47 -10.61 -5.52
CA SER A 33 2.04 -10.89 -5.36
C SER A 33 1.34 -9.96 -4.36
N TRP A 34 2.08 -9.37 -3.42
CA TRP A 34 1.57 -8.33 -2.53
C TRP A 34 1.49 -6.94 -3.17
N SER A 35 2.24 -6.74 -4.25
CA SER A 35 2.35 -5.43 -4.87
C SER A 35 1.17 -5.15 -5.80
N TYR A 36 0.65 -3.92 -5.72
CA TYR A 36 -0.38 -3.40 -6.62
C TYR A 36 0.20 -2.61 -7.80
N GLY A 37 1.53 -2.46 -7.86
CA GLY A 37 2.23 -1.74 -8.91
C GLY A 37 3.69 -1.44 -8.58
N GLU A 38 4.47 -1.09 -9.60
CA GLU A 38 5.89 -0.79 -9.47
C GLU A 38 6.13 0.72 -9.39
N VAL A 39 6.91 1.16 -8.39
CA VAL A 39 7.43 2.52 -8.31
C VAL A 39 8.67 2.62 -9.19
N LYS A 40 8.64 3.54 -10.17
CA LYS A 40 9.73 3.70 -11.14
C LYS A 40 10.58 4.94 -10.87
N LYS A 41 10.04 5.90 -10.13
CA LYS A 41 10.71 7.17 -9.88
C LYS A 41 10.72 7.51 -8.39
N PRO A 42 11.73 8.25 -7.92
CA PRO A 42 11.85 8.62 -6.51
C PRO A 42 10.97 9.81 -6.12
N GLU A 43 10.26 10.45 -7.07
CA GLU A 43 9.47 11.63 -6.74
C GLU A 43 8.26 11.29 -5.86
N THR A 44 7.88 12.24 -5.01
CA THR A 44 6.81 12.10 -4.02
C THR A 44 5.56 12.85 -4.47
N ILE A 45 5.53 14.15 -4.20
CA ILE A 45 4.44 15.07 -4.52
C ILE A 45 4.97 16.25 -5.31
N ASN A 46 4.12 16.78 -6.18
CA ASN A 46 4.40 18.01 -6.89
C ASN A 46 4.38 19.21 -5.93
N TYR A 47 5.43 20.03 -5.98
CA TYR A 47 5.56 21.17 -5.06
C TYR A 47 4.49 22.26 -5.24
N ARG A 48 3.93 22.43 -6.46
CA ARG A 48 2.89 23.45 -6.72
C ARG A 48 1.50 22.91 -6.48
N THR A 49 1.19 21.76 -7.08
CA THR A 49 -0.18 21.24 -7.08
C THR A 49 -0.49 20.37 -5.87
N LEU A 50 0.53 19.97 -5.10
CA LEU A 50 0.44 19.02 -3.99
C LEU A 50 -0.15 17.67 -4.41
N LYS A 51 -0.20 17.39 -5.72
CA LYS A 51 -0.65 16.10 -6.25
C LYS A 51 0.53 15.12 -6.27
N PRO A 52 0.30 13.85 -5.93
CA PRO A 52 1.30 12.80 -6.09
C PRO A 52 1.76 12.66 -7.54
N GLU A 53 3.06 12.41 -7.69
CA GLU A 53 3.66 12.20 -9.00
C GLU A 53 3.33 10.81 -9.56
N ARG A 54 3.23 10.72 -10.89
CA ARG A 54 2.92 9.46 -11.58
C ARG A 54 4.12 8.53 -11.56
N ASP A 55 3.89 7.27 -11.17
CA ASP A 55 4.89 6.23 -10.97
C ASP A 55 5.93 6.57 -9.86
N GLY A 56 5.62 7.58 -9.04
CA GLY A 56 6.39 7.98 -7.85
C GLY A 56 5.97 7.24 -6.57
N LEU A 57 6.62 7.60 -5.46
CA LEU A 57 6.44 6.94 -4.15
C LEU A 57 5.02 7.04 -3.58
N PHE A 58 4.25 8.06 -3.99
CA PHE A 58 2.86 8.25 -3.55
C PHE A 58 1.84 8.08 -4.68
N CYS A 59 2.19 7.36 -5.75
CA CYS A 59 1.34 7.28 -6.94
C CYS A 59 -0.05 6.71 -6.64
N ALA A 60 -1.09 7.50 -6.93
CA ALA A 60 -2.48 7.11 -6.69
C ALA A 60 -2.94 5.88 -7.51
N LYS A 61 -2.22 5.54 -8.58
CA LYS A 61 -2.48 4.32 -9.36
C LYS A 61 -2.07 3.05 -8.60
N ILE A 62 -1.00 3.12 -7.80
CA ILE A 62 -0.44 1.98 -7.06
C ILE A 62 -1.14 1.84 -5.72
N PHE A 63 -1.25 2.95 -4.99
CA PHE A 63 -1.70 2.95 -3.60
C PHE A 63 -3.18 3.32 -3.42
N GLY A 64 -3.83 3.84 -4.47
CA GLY A 64 -5.24 4.23 -4.44
C GLY A 64 -5.47 5.75 -4.41
N PRO A 65 -6.73 6.18 -4.44
CA PRO A 65 -7.09 7.60 -4.51
C PRO A 65 -6.78 8.34 -3.20
N ILE A 66 -6.51 9.65 -3.29
CA ILE A 66 -6.23 10.52 -2.13
C ILE A 66 -7.52 10.87 -1.37
N ARG A 67 -8.64 10.95 -2.10
CA ARG A 67 -9.94 11.33 -1.59
C ARG A 67 -10.93 10.21 -1.87
N ASP A 68 -11.84 10.01 -0.93
CA ASP A 68 -12.86 8.97 -1.04
C ASP A 68 -13.72 9.17 -2.30
N TYR A 69 -13.84 8.09 -3.08
CA TYR A 69 -14.65 8.04 -4.30
C TYR A 69 -14.34 9.16 -5.32
N GLU A 70 -13.11 9.68 -5.35
CA GLU A 70 -12.66 10.69 -6.31
C GLU A 70 -11.34 10.26 -6.98
N CYS A 71 -11.29 10.28 -8.31
CA CYS A 71 -10.05 9.98 -9.04
C CYS A 71 -9.09 11.19 -9.04
N LEU A 72 -7.79 10.94 -9.24
CA LEU A 72 -6.74 11.97 -9.16
C LEU A 72 -6.94 13.16 -10.14
N CYS A 73 -7.46 12.89 -11.33
CA CYS A 73 -7.74 13.95 -12.32
C CYS A 73 -9.03 14.72 -12.02
N GLY A 74 -9.89 14.20 -11.13
CA GLY A 74 -11.18 14.79 -10.77
C GLY A 74 -12.32 14.54 -11.76
N LYS A 75 -12.13 13.71 -12.80
CA LYS A 75 -13.19 13.37 -13.76
C LYS A 75 -14.33 12.58 -13.13
N TYR A 76 -14.00 11.58 -12.31
CA TYR A 76 -14.95 10.74 -11.60
C TYR A 76 -14.97 11.13 -10.12
N LYS A 77 -16.11 11.64 -9.65
CA LYS A 77 -16.33 12.10 -8.27
C LYS A 77 -17.63 11.58 -7.70
N LYS A 78 -17.64 11.34 -6.38
CA LYS A 78 -18.78 10.83 -5.58
C LYS A 78 -19.01 9.33 -5.74
N MET A 79 -19.75 8.77 -4.79
CA MET A 79 -20.00 7.33 -4.64
C MET A 79 -20.65 6.65 -5.85
N ARG A 80 -21.34 7.39 -6.73
CA ARG A 80 -21.96 6.84 -7.95
C ARG A 80 -20.96 6.22 -8.95
N PHE A 81 -19.69 6.63 -8.90
CA PHE A 81 -18.62 6.04 -9.72
C PHE A 81 -17.75 5.04 -8.95
N LYS A 82 -18.26 4.50 -7.83
CA LYS A 82 -17.55 3.48 -7.05
C LYS A 82 -17.18 2.29 -7.95
N GLY A 83 -15.90 1.93 -7.95
CA GLY A 83 -15.36 0.82 -8.76
C GLY A 83 -14.97 1.19 -10.19
N VAL A 84 -15.28 2.39 -10.69
CA VAL A 84 -14.85 2.84 -12.02
C VAL A 84 -13.36 3.16 -11.99
N LYS A 85 -12.59 2.55 -12.90
CA LYS A 85 -11.17 2.86 -13.12
C LYS A 85 -11.05 4.04 -14.07
N CYS A 86 -10.32 5.06 -13.65
CA CYS A 86 -10.07 6.28 -14.43
C CYS A 86 -8.96 6.08 -15.46
#